data_AF-A0A1T3CIZ8-F1
#
_entry.id   AF-A0A1T3CIZ8-F1
#
_cell.length_a   1.000
_cell.length_b   1.000
_cell.length_c   1.000
_cell.angle_alpha   90.00
_cell.angle_beta   90.00
_cell.angle_gamma   90.00
#
_symmetry.space_group_name_H-M   'P 1'
#
loop_
_entity.id
_entity.type
_entity.pdbx_description
1 polymer ?
#
loop_
_entity_poly.entity_id
_entity_poly.type
_entity_poly.pdbx_seq_one_letter_code
_entity_poly.pdbx_strand_id
1 'polypeptide(L)'
;MAFSWCQSLSHQSYWSEFDLKGVKIKVKSPKSQAFQDASDKIPPYFWVKGFRNRVRRLLGRKLRKHSFPIHPGYSEARNLVGHGTVAELGMLSNQARDFVVEVFGDVGDVADTSSVSENQSLSSLESGPRVVQLKLSTDLQSWKDTQHAAGNILPPKGTGLKQASAQTLSKIGATDWPDALKTNNALFGCGIASLLMGAADATTMFSNYVTDMVFYYEHGYNYVYPTLEPLLQKGLEDPHALRTPGGRERRDAVSLGKQYIQGKIALENQHKKNLSYRSARLDRRTAQIVSLSESSLLGMAAEAIARGFDPAAVMADLVFSSPGTDVVDVGCDLVNSEVMNSFLNVTDITETGVVSEEVLHKIYDAYAAIGARMLTQRWHEPVARMCAALYTWHIQNDRHMFFRRALLGWSKARKTPAKPQFEADFDEAFDKQFRTTGFSRPLDAKHACNGEDTCNHVNDFFHRHQDKPLLKELWWQLVTGPLEYIRGGQVDEEREYDLAEGSRLAMADLFSRGQVLEMVWIIAHANFHAWQVNYLFEAAMFGSILDGGKLAGKLDRQEESQD
;
A
#
# COMPACT_ATOMS: atom_id res chain seq x y z
N MET A 1 -35.18 8.32 -56.90
CA MET A 1 -34.90 8.78 -55.52
C MET A 1 -34.16 7.67 -54.80
N ALA A 2 -32.84 7.79 -54.70
CA ALA A 2 -31.98 6.78 -54.08
C ALA A 2 -31.93 7.04 -52.57
N PHE A 3 -32.32 6.05 -51.76
CA PHE A 3 -32.12 6.07 -50.31
C PHE A 3 -30.63 5.92 -50.03
N SER A 4 -30.00 7.00 -49.56
CA SER A 4 -28.65 6.95 -48.98
C SER A 4 -28.73 6.20 -47.66
N TRP A 5 -28.14 5.01 -47.64
CA TRP A 5 -27.93 4.25 -46.41
C TRP A 5 -26.91 5.01 -45.56
N CYS A 6 -27.34 5.51 -44.39
CA CYS A 6 -26.42 5.96 -43.36
C CYS A 6 -25.47 4.81 -43.03
N GLN A 7 -24.21 4.94 -43.47
CA GLN A 7 -23.13 4.11 -42.98
C GLN A 7 -23.05 4.28 -41.47
N SER A 8 -23.13 3.17 -40.74
CA SER A 8 -22.90 3.15 -39.30
C SER A 8 -21.49 3.69 -39.03
N LEU A 9 -21.39 4.87 -38.41
CA LEU A 9 -20.18 5.28 -37.72
C LEU A 9 -19.82 4.15 -36.76
N SER A 10 -18.73 3.44 -37.06
CA SER A 10 -18.19 2.44 -36.15
C SER A 10 -17.89 3.16 -34.84
N HIS A 11 -18.64 2.83 -33.78
CA HIS A 11 -18.34 3.31 -32.44
C HIS A 11 -16.93 2.80 -32.05
N GLN A 12 -15.91 3.64 -32.28
CA GLN A 12 -14.60 3.41 -31.68
C GLN A 12 -14.77 3.45 -30.16
N SER A 13 -14.29 2.42 -29.48
CA SER A 13 -14.25 2.37 -28.01
C SER A 13 -13.43 3.54 -27.48
N TYR A 14 -13.80 4.10 -26.32
CA TYR A 14 -13.09 5.24 -25.69
C TYR A 14 -11.58 4.95 -25.48
N TRP A 15 -11.24 3.68 -25.26
CA TRP A 15 -9.88 3.15 -25.14
C TRP A 15 -9.46 2.28 -26.34
N SER A 16 -10.00 2.55 -27.53
CA SER A 16 -9.80 1.69 -28.72
C SER A 16 -8.36 1.59 -29.20
N GLU A 17 -7.50 2.51 -28.78
CA GLU A 17 -6.07 2.51 -29.03
C GLU A 17 -5.29 1.47 -28.19
N PHE A 18 -5.92 0.90 -27.15
CA PHE A 18 -5.32 -0.15 -26.31
C PHE A 18 -6.09 -1.47 -26.45
N ASP A 19 -5.36 -2.59 -26.57
CA ASP A 19 -6.02 -3.89 -26.63
C ASP A 19 -6.51 -4.34 -25.25
N LEU A 20 -7.75 -3.96 -24.92
CA LEU A 20 -8.44 -4.46 -23.73
C LEU A 20 -9.11 -5.82 -23.96
N LYS A 21 -9.14 -6.35 -25.21
CA LYS A 21 -9.67 -7.69 -25.49
C LYS A 21 -8.72 -8.78 -25.02
N GLY A 22 -7.44 -8.48 -24.80
CA GLY A 22 -6.47 -9.36 -24.14
C GLY A 22 -6.84 -9.68 -22.68
N VAL A 23 -7.45 -8.72 -21.97
CA VAL A 23 -7.88 -8.86 -20.57
C VAL A 23 -9.24 -9.58 -20.44
N LYS A 24 -9.34 -10.80 -20.98
CA LYS A 24 -10.57 -11.62 -20.93
C LYS A 24 -10.56 -12.58 -19.76
N ILE A 25 -10.75 -12.05 -18.56
CA ILE A 25 -10.72 -12.87 -17.34
C ILE A 25 -12.13 -13.22 -16.90
N LYS A 26 -12.34 -14.51 -16.65
CA LYS A 26 -13.61 -15.03 -16.12
C LYS A 26 -13.39 -15.51 -14.69
N VAL A 27 -13.50 -14.59 -13.73
CA VAL A 27 -13.49 -14.95 -12.30
C VAL A 27 -14.82 -15.60 -11.94
N LYS A 28 -14.79 -16.88 -11.56
CA LYS A 28 -15.97 -17.59 -11.10
C LYS A 28 -16.33 -17.14 -9.69
N SER A 29 -17.62 -17.12 -9.37
CA SER A 29 -18.03 -16.96 -7.98
C SER A 29 -17.46 -18.10 -7.14
N PRO A 30 -16.93 -17.83 -5.94
CA PRO A 30 -16.37 -18.86 -5.10
C PRO A 30 -17.44 -19.91 -4.77
N LYS A 31 -17.04 -21.19 -4.79
CA LYS A 31 -17.89 -22.27 -4.27
C LYS A 31 -18.02 -22.08 -2.75
N SER A 32 -19.13 -22.50 -2.15
CA SER A 32 -19.39 -22.35 -0.70
C SER A 32 -18.32 -22.93 0.21
N GLN A 33 -17.49 -23.86 -0.30
CA GLN A 33 -16.39 -24.51 0.45
C GLN A 33 -15.00 -23.95 0.08
N ALA A 34 -14.89 -23.02 -0.87
CA ALA A 34 -13.60 -22.49 -1.33
C ALA A 34 -12.88 -21.68 -0.24
N PHE A 35 -13.65 -21.05 0.66
CA PHE A 35 -13.15 -20.30 1.82
C PHE A 35 -13.96 -20.70 3.04
N GLN A 36 -13.31 -20.90 4.20
CA GLN A 36 -13.95 -21.45 5.40
C GLN A 36 -15.12 -20.58 5.91
N ASP A 37 -15.09 -19.24 5.74
CA ASP A 37 -16.04 -18.34 6.43
C ASP A 37 -16.61 -17.15 5.63
N ALA A 38 -16.45 -17.09 4.30
CA ALA A 38 -16.66 -15.83 3.58
C ALA A 38 -17.44 -15.88 2.25
N SER A 39 -17.93 -17.04 1.77
CA SER A 39 -18.50 -17.11 0.40
C SER A 39 -19.62 -16.11 0.14
N ASP A 40 -20.46 -15.83 1.13
CA ASP A 40 -21.63 -14.95 1.01
C ASP A 40 -21.30 -13.47 1.21
N LYS A 41 -20.11 -13.17 1.73
CA LYS A 41 -19.60 -11.81 2.01
C LYS A 41 -18.60 -11.33 0.96
N ILE A 42 -17.99 -12.23 0.19
CA ILE A 42 -17.05 -11.86 -0.88
C ILE A 42 -17.82 -11.15 -2.01
N PRO A 43 -17.48 -9.88 -2.33
CA PRO A 43 -18.14 -9.16 -3.40
C PRO A 43 -17.83 -9.82 -4.77
N PRO A 44 -18.75 -9.73 -5.75
CA PRO A 44 -18.45 -10.16 -7.11
C PRO A 44 -17.24 -9.41 -7.64
N TYR A 45 -16.33 -10.13 -8.29
CA TYR A 45 -15.13 -9.53 -8.87
C TYR A 45 -15.44 -8.47 -9.94
N PHE A 46 -16.32 -8.82 -10.90
CA PHE A 46 -16.96 -7.86 -11.78
C PHE A 46 -18.42 -7.68 -11.36
N TRP A 47 -18.79 -6.47 -10.95
CA TRP A 47 -20.08 -6.20 -10.32
C TRP A 47 -21.14 -5.61 -11.25
N VAL A 48 -20.77 -5.08 -12.43
CA VAL A 48 -21.77 -4.66 -13.43
C VAL A 48 -22.17 -5.86 -14.28
N LYS A 49 -23.05 -6.71 -13.75
CA LYS A 49 -23.75 -7.71 -14.57
C LYS A 49 -24.86 -7.03 -15.37
N GLY A 50 -24.52 -6.67 -16.61
CA GLY A 50 -25.31 -5.87 -17.57
C GLY A 50 -26.70 -6.39 -17.98
N PHE A 51 -27.19 -7.52 -17.46
CA PHE A 51 -28.52 -8.04 -17.80
C PHE A 51 -29.47 -8.14 -16.60
N ARG A 52 -29.06 -8.69 -15.45
CA ARG A 52 -29.95 -8.91 -14.30
C ARG A 52 -30.43 -7.62 -13.62
N ASN A 53 -29.56 -6.63 -13.46
CA ASN A 53 -29.94 -5.33 -12.91
C ASN A 53 -30.73 -4.49 -13.94
N ARG A 54 -30.46 -4.67 -15.23
CA ARG A 54 -31.19 -4.04 -16.34
C ARG A 54 -32.63 -4.60 -16.41
N VAL A 55 -32.80 -5.91 -16.30
CA VAL A 55 -34.10 -6.60 -16.19
C VAL A 55 -34.85 -6.23 -14.91
N ARG A 56 -34.18 -6.14 -13.75
CA ARG A 56 -34.83 -5.66 -12.52
C ARG A 56 -35.33 -4.22 -12.62
N ARG A 57 -34.52 -3.33 -13.22
CA ARG A 57 -34.89 -1.94 -13.49
C ARG A 57 -36.07 -1.85 -14.47
N LEU A 58 -36.08 -2.67 -15.51
CA LEU A 58 -37.22 -2.83 -16.45
C LEU A 58 -38.48 -3.38 -15.77
N LEU A 59 -38.34 -4.24 -14.75
CA LEU A 59 -39.44 -4.81 -13.98
C LEU A 59 -39.88 -3.94 -12.78
N GLY A 60 -39.41 -2.69 -12.66
CA GLY A 60 -39.75 -1.79 -11.54
C GLY A 60 -39.25 -2.28 -10.16
N ARG A 61 -38.36 -3.27 -10.11
CA ARG A 61 -37.84 -3.83 -8.86
C ARG A 61 -36.66 -2.99 -8.37
N LYS A 62 -36.68 -2.59 -7.10
CA LYS A 62 -35.56 -1.89 -6.44
C LYS A 62 -34.26 -2.67 -6.67
N LEU A 63 -33.20 -1.95 -7.04
CA LEU A 63 -31.85 -2.49 -7.07
C LEU A 63 -31.55 -3.12 -5.70
N ARG A 64 -30.91 -4.29 -5.70
CA ARG A 64 -30.46 -4.91 -4.46
C ARG A 64 -29.41 -3.96 -3.87
N LYS A 65 -29.75 -3.20 -2.83
CA LYS A 65 -28.74 -2.57 -1.99
C LYS A 65 -27.97 -3.72 -1.35
N HIS A 66 -26.73 -3.92 -1.78
CA HIS A 66 -25.83 -4.78 -1.04
C HIS A 66 -25.51 -4.04 0.25
N SER A 67 -26.01 -4.55 1.37
CA SER A 67 -25.62 -4.04 2.69
C SER A 67 -24.39 -4.86 3.09
N PHE A 68 -23.23 -4.23 3.09
CA PHE A 68 -22.02 -4.83 3.65
C PHE A 68 -22.04 -4.67 5.18
N PRO A 69 -21.34 -5.53 5.93
CA PRO A 69 -21.31 -5.43 7.39
C PRO A 69 -20.63 -4.14 7.83
N ILE A 70 -21.16 -3.53 8.89
CA ILE A 70 -20.46 -2.51 9.67
C ILE A 70 -19.62 -3.24 10.71
N HIS A 71 -18.34 -2.92 10.78
CA HIS A 71 -17.42 -3.61 11.68
C HIS A 71 -17.41 -2.93 13.05
N PRO A 72 -17.39 -3.70 14.16
CA PRO A 72 -17.15 -3.13 15.48
C PRO A 72 -15.74 -2.54 15.54
N GLY A 73 -15.57 -1.53 16.40
CA GLY A 73 -14.31 -0.81 16.55
C GLY A 73 -14.17 0.38 15.59
N TYR A 74 -12.92 0.77 15.34
CA TYR A 74 -12.55 1.91 14.48
C TYR A 74 -13.20 3.23 14.93
N SER A 75 -13.31 3.44 16.25
CA SER A 75 -14.14 4.51 16.81
C SER A 75 -13.66 5.89 16.38
N GLU A 76 -12.35 6.15 16.43
CA GLU A 76 -11.79 7.43 15.99
C GLU A 76 -11.91 7.63 14.48
N ALA A 77 -11.59 6.62 13.66
CA ALA A 77 -11.75 6.67 12.22
C ALA A 77 -13.21 6.93 11.82
N ARG A 78 -14.17 6.31 12.51
CA ARG A 78 -15.61 6.52 12.31
C ARG A 78 -16.03 7.96 12.58
N ASN A 79 -15.50 8.55 13.66
CA ASN A 79 -15.76 9.95 14.01
C ASN A 79 -15.10 10.93 13.03
N LEU A 80 -13.97 10.55 12.43
CA LEU A 80 -13.25 11.37 11.45
C LEU A 80 -13.93 11.37 10.08
N VAL A 81 -14.21 10.18 9.55
CA VAL A 81 -14.68 10.01 8.17
C VAL A 81 -16.18 10.22 8.01
N GLY A 82 -16.96 10.09 9.09
CA GLY A 82 -18.41 10.23 9.05
C GLY A 82 -19.04 9.24 8.07
N HIS A 83 -19.69 9.75 7.03
CA HIS A 83 -20.27 8.93 5.97
C HIS A 83 -19.29 8.59 4.83
N GLY A 84 -18.09 9.17 4.82
CA GLY A 84 -17.06 8.95 3.81
C GLY A 84 -17.43 9.44 2.42
N THR A 85 -18.27 10.46 2.35
CA THR A 85 -18.55 11.18 1.10
C THR A 85 -17.30 11.87 0.58
N VAL A 86 -17.25 12.14 -0.72
CA VAL A 86 -16.13 12.87 -1.35
C VAL A 86 -15.90 14.24 -0.68
N ALA A 87 -16.96 14.91 -0.21
CA ALA A 87 -16.84 16.18 0.49
C ALA A 87 -16.14 16.02 1.85
N GLU A 88 -16.51 15.00 2.63
CA GLU A 88 -15.83 14.68 3.91
C GLU A 88 -14.35 14.31 3.67
N LEU A 89 -14.07 13.48 2.65
CA LEU A 89 -12.69 13.17 2.25
C LEU A 89 -11.92 14.43 1.82
N GLY A 90 -12.56 15.35 1.11
CA GLY A 90 -11.97 16.64 0.73
C GLY A 90 -11.65 17.54 1.92
N MET A 91 -12.52 17.55 2.94
CA MET A 91 -12.24 18.27 4.19
C MET A 91 -11.02 17.70 4.92
N LEU A 92 -10.94 16.37 5.05
CA LEU A 92 -9.79 15.71 5.69
C LEU A 92 -8.50 15.93 4.89
N SER A 93 -8.56 15.83 3.56
CA SER A 93 -7.41 16.09 2.69
C SER A 93 -6.92 17.53 2.80
N ASN A 94 -7.82 18.52 2.88
CA ASN A 94 -7.42 19.91 3.12
C ASN A 94 -6.77 20.09 4.51
N GLN A 95 -7.31 19.47 5.56
CA GLN A 95 -6.68 19.50 6.89
C GLN A 95 -5.27 18.89 6.86
N ALA A 96 -5.08 17.79 6.14
CA ALA A 96 -3.75 17.20 5.96
C ALA A 96 -2.80 18.16 5.23
N ARG A 97 -3.27 18.85 4.18
CA ARG A 97 -2.45 19.85 3.44
C ARG A 97 -2.06 21.02 4.33
N ASP A 98 -3.01 21.57 5.08
CA ASP A 98 -2.75 22.68 5.99
C ASP A 98 -1.70 22.28 7.03
N PHE A 99 -1.83 21.08 7.59
CA PHE A 99 -0.83 20.55 8.53
C PHE A 99 0.54 20.36 7.88
N VAL A 100 0.62 19.78 6.67
CA VAL A 100 1.89 19.61 5.94
C VAL A 100 2.53 20.98 5.71
N VAL A 101 1.76 22.00 5.30
CA VAL A 101 2.27 23.37 5.16
C VAL A 101 2.86 23.91 6.46
N GLU A 102 2.20 23.68 7.61
CA GLU A 102 2.73 24.07 8.92
C GLU A 102 4.06 23.37 9.23
N VAL A 103 4.16 22.05 9.00
CA VAL A 103 5.39 21.28 9.22
C VAL A 103 6.55 21.86 8.40
N PHE A 104 6.32 22.13 7.11
CA PHE A 104 7.35 22.70 6.23
C PHE A 104 7.69 24.16 6.53
N GLY A 105 6.74 24.92 7.10
CA GLY A 105 7.00 26.26 7.64
C GLY A 105 8.04 26.24 8.75
N ASP A 106 7.90 25.32 9.71
CA ASP A 106 8.83 25.16 10.84
C ASP A 106 10.24 24.77 10.39
N VAL A 107 10.40 24.02 9.29
CA VAL A 107 11.71 23.60 8.74
C VAL A 107 12.63 24.80 8.46
N GLY A 108 12.07 25.95 8.07
CA GLY A 108 12.80 27.18 7.76
C GLY A 108 13.37 27.92 8.99
N ASP A 109 12.72 27.76 10.14
CA ASP A 109 13.06 28.48 11.38
C ASP A 109 14.07 27.74 12.28
N VAL A 110 14.33 26.45 12.02
CA VAL A 110 15.32 25.63 12.77
C VAL A 110 16.77 25.81 12.25
N ALA A 111 17.08 26.93 11.59
CA ALA A 111 18.45 27.20 11.17
C ALA A 111 19.35 27.55 12.39
N ASP A 112 20.35 26.69 12.62
CA ASP A 112 21.59 26.93 13.39
C ASP A 112 21.55 27.20 14.92
N THR A 113 20.40 27.18 15.60
CA THR A 113 20.38 27.41 17.06
C THR A 113 19.50 26.45 17.85
N SER A 114 19.78 25.15 17.83
CA SER A 114 19.37 24.29 18.95
C SER A 114 20.23 23.03 19.07
N SER A 115 21.35 23.17 19.78
CA SER A 115 21.76 22.10 20.69
C SER A 115 20.65 21.98 21.75
N VAL A 116 19.56 21.28 21.42
CA VAL A 116 18.54 20.92 22.42
C VAL A 116 19.27 20.04 23.43
N SER A 117 19.52 20.60 24.61
CA SER A 117 20.15 19.89 25.71
C SER A 117 19.30 18.66 26.04
N GLU A 118 19.95 17.55 26.39
CA GLU A 118 19.33 16.25 26.69
C GLU A 118 18.27 16.28 27.82
N ASN A 119 17.96 17.46 28.39
CA ASN A 119 17.08 17.65 29.54
C ASN A 119 15.84 18.55 29.26
N GLN A 120 15.56 18.99 28.03
CA GLN A 120 14.30 19.67 27.73
C GLN A 120 13.23 18.67 27.27
N SER A 121 12.33 18.31 28.20
CA SER A 121 11.10 17.61 27.89
C SER A 121 10.22 18.49 26.99
N LEU A 122 10.00 18.07 25.75
CA LEU A 122 9.10 18.71 24.77
C LEU A 122 7.62 18.38 25.09
N SER A 123 7.20 18.63 26.34
CA SER A 123 6.03 18.00 26.97
C SER A 123 4.65 18.38 26.41
N SER A 124 4.53 19.32 25.47
CA SER A 124 3.24 19.62 24.80
C SER A 124 3.37 19.84 23.30
N LEU A 125 2.55 19.09 22.53
CA LEU A 125 2.33 19.24 21.09
C LEU A 125 1.79 20.63 20.71
N GLU A 126 1.13 21.32 21.65
CA GLU A 126 0.51 22.64 21.46
C GLU A 126 1.53 23.80 21.50
N SER A 127 2.77 23.56 21.92
CA SER A 127 3.78 24.61 22.11
C SER A 127 5.20 24.23 21.68
N GLY A 128 5.40 23.01 21.17
CA GLY A 128 6.69 22.52 20.68
C GLY A 128 6.81 22.59 19.16
N PRO A 129 8.03 22.48 18.60
CA PRO A 129 8.23 22.47 17.16
C PRO A 129 7.49 21.29 16.50
N ARG A 130 6.90 21.52 15.33
CA ARG A 130 6.23 20.48 14.53
C ARG A 130 7.22 19.51 13.88
N VAL A 131 8.49 19.87 13.85
CA VAL A 131 9.57 19.09 13.25
C VAL A 131 10.64 18.78 14.29
N VAL A 132 11.07 17.53 14.32
CA VAL A 132 12.07 17.04 15.28
C VAL A 132 13.28 16.50 14.53
N GLN A 133 14.47 16.86 15.01
CA GLN A 133 15.73 16.31 14.53
C GLN A 133 15.90 14.88 15.08
N LEU A 134 16.18 13.93 14.19
CA LEU A 134 16.34 12.52 14.52
C LEU A 134 17.82 12.10 14.51
N LYS A 135 18.12 11.10 15.35
CA LYS A 135 19.37 10.33 15.33
C LYS A 135 19.11 8.88 15.74
N LEU A 136 19.96 7.97 15.29
CA LEU A 136 19.98 6.61 15.84
C LEU A 136 20.48 6.64 17.29
N SER A 137 20.01 5.70 18.11
CA SER A 137 20.63 5.43 19.41
C SER A 137 22.08 4.97 19.22
N THR A 138 22.91 5.15 20.25
CA THR A 138 24.32 4.74 20.21
C THR A 138 24.48 3.26 19.83
N ASP A 139 23.62 2.39 20.35
CA ASP A 139 23.66 0.95 20.07
C ASP A 139 23.29 0.62 18.62
N LEU A 140 22.25 1.28 18.07
CA LEU A 140 21.88 1.08 16.67
C LEU A 140 22.91 1.65 15.71
N GLN A 141 23.52 2.79 16.04
CA GLN A 141 24.61 3.36 15.26
C GLN A 141 25.84 2.44 15.27
N SER A 142 26.24 1.94 16.44
CA SER A 142 27.35 0.99 16.59
C SER A 142 27.09 -0.31 15.81
N TRP A 143 25.86 -0.83 15.86
CA TRP A 143 25.46 -1.98 15.05
C TRP A 143 25.58 -1.68 13.55
N LYS A 144 25.05 -0.53 13.08
CA LYS A 144 25.18 -0.10 11.68
C LYS A 144 26.64 -0.03 11.24
N ASP A 145 27.50 0.61 12.02
CA ASP A 145 28.91 0.77 11.72
C ASP A 145 29.63 -0.60 11.63
N THR A 146 29.29 -1.52 12.54
CA THR A 146 29.80 -2.90 12.54
C THR A 146 29.37 -3.66 11.29
N GLN A 147 28.10 -3.55 10.89
CA GLN A 147 27.59 -4.18 9.67
C GLN A 147 28.26 -3.59 8.41
N HIS A 148 28.39 -2.27 8.34
CA HIS A 148 29.06 -1.59 7.23
C HIS A 148 30.53 -1.99 7.13
N ALA A 149 31.24 -2.11 8.25
CA ALA A 149 32.63 -2.60 8.29
C ALA A 149 32.75 -4.05 7.81
N ALA A 150 31.72 -4.88 8.01
CA ALA A 150 31.64 -6.24 7.49
C ALA A 150 31.20 -6.32 6.01
N GLY A 151 30.93 -5.19 5.35
CA GLY A 151 30.45 -5.13 3.97
C GLY A 151 28.93 -5.33 3.82
N ASN A 152 28.19 -5.43 4.93
CA ASN A 152 26.74 -5.56 4.95
C ASN A 152 26.09 -4.17 4.77
N ILE A 153 26.19 -3.65 3.56
CA ILE A 153 25.66 -2.34 3.17
C ILE A 153 24.48 -2.56 2.24
N LEU A 154 23.35 -1.92 2.55
CA LEU A 154 22.20 -1.92 1.67
C LEU A 154 22.48 -1.02 0.46
N PRO A 155 22.37 -1.54 -0.78
CA PRO A 155 22.53 -0.71 -1.97
C PRO A 155 21.41 0.35 -2.07
N PRO A 156 21.61 1.38 -2.92
CA PRO A 156 20.61 2.42 -3.14
C PRO A 156 19.32 1.83 -3.73
N LYS A 157 18.16 2.42 -3.38
CA LYS A 157 16.88 2.07 -4.00
C LYS A 157 17.00 2.07 -5.53
N GLY A 158 16.37 1.08 -6.15
CA GLY A 158 16.22 1.05 -7.59
C GLY A 158 15.32 2.19 -8.07
N THR A 159 15.27 2.43 -9.39
CA THR A 159 14.46 3.52 -9.95
C THR A 159 12.97 3.18 -9.99
N GLY A 160 12.62 1.89 -9.89
CA GLY A 160 11.26 1.42 -10.13
C GLY A 160 10.76 1.64 -11.57
N LEU A 161 11.64 1.95 -12.52
CA LEU A 161 11.29 2.21 -13.93
C LEU A 161 11.54 1.02 -14.86
N LYS A 162 12.10 -0.07 -14.32
CA LYS A 162 12.36 -1.29 -15.09
C LYS A 162 11.04 -1.86 -15.60
N GLN A 163 11.00 -2.19 -16.88
CA GLN A 163 9.83 -2.78 -17.53
C GLN A 163 9.58 -4.19 -17.01
N ALA A 164 8.30 -4.54 -16.86
CA ALA A 164 7.88 -5.91 -16.63
C ALA A 164 8.31 -6.80 -17.80
N SER A 165 8.60 -8.07 -17.51
CA SER A 165 9.06 -9.00 -18.54
C SER A 165 8.00 -9.17 -19.64
N ALA A 166 8.45 -9.40 -20.87
CA ALA A 166 7.54 -9.65 -21.99
C ALA A 166 6.58 -10.83 -21.72
N GLN A 167 7.06 -11.83 -20.98
CA GLN A 167 6.25 -12.96 -20.55
C GLN A 167 5.14 -12.53 -19.57
N THR A 168 5.46 -11.72 -18.56
CA THR A 168 4.48 -11.14 -17.63
C THR A 168 3.44 -10.30 -18.36
N LEU A 169 3.88 -9.38 -19.23
CA LEU A 169 3.00 -8.52 -20.02
C LEU A 169 2.06 -9.33 -20.92
N SER A 170 2.59 -10.36 -21.58
CA SER A 170 1.78 -11.26 -22.42
C SER A 170 0.73 -12.02 -21.63
N LYS A 171 1.06 -12.55 -20.44
CA LYS A 171 0.12 -13.28 -19.57
C LYS A 171 -1.02 -12.40 -19.08
N ILE A 172 -0.71 -11.14 -18.73
CA ILE A 172 -1.72 -10.16 -18.28
C ILE A 172 -2.56 -9.63 -19.45
N GLY A 173 -2.02 -9.65 -20.67
CA GLY A 173 -2.62 -8.99 -21.83
C GLY A 173 -2.35 -7.49 -21.86
N ALA A 174 -1.17 -7.08 -21.38
CA ALA A 174 -0.74 -5.68 -21.23
C ALA A 174 0.39 -5.27 -22.18
N THR A 175 0.74 -6.10 -23.18
CA THR A 175 1.85 -5.83 -24.12
C THR A 175 1.73 -4.46 -24.79
N ASP A 176 0.51 -4.11 -25.22
CA ASP A 176 0.22 -2.88 -25.97
C ASP A 176 -0.24 -1.72 -25.08
N TRP A 177 -0.04 -1.81 -23.77
CA TRP A 177 -0.36 -0.72 -22.84
C TRP A 177 0.70 0.39 -22.89
N PRO A 178 0.38 1.61 -22.44
CA PRO A 178 1.35 2.69 -22.29
C PRO A 178 2.54 2.28 -21.43
N ASP A 179 3.75 2.77 -21.77
CA ASP A 179 4.99 2.38 -21.09
C ASP A 179 5.01 2.70 -19.59
N ALA A 180 4.38 3.81 -19.20
CA ALA A 180 4.21 4.18 -17.79
C ALA A 180 3.43 3.12 -16.98
N LEU A 181 2.56 2.35 -17.64
CA LEU A 181 1.74 1.29 -17.02
C LEU A 181 2.41 -0.09 -17.05
N LYS A 182 3.59 -0.21 -17.68
CA LYS A 182 4.26 -1.49 -17.90
C LYS A 182 5.54 -1.65 -17.07
N THR A 183 5.90 -0.65 -16.26
CA THR A 183 6.98 -0.81 -15.29
C THR A 183 6.59 -1.81 -14.21
N ASN A 184 7.56 -2.52 -13.65
CA ASN A 184 7.30 -3.45 -12.55
C ASN A 184 6.69 -2.73 -11.35
N ASN A 185 7.15 -1.51 -11.04
CA ASN A 185 6.61 -0.71 -9.96
C ASN A 185 5.12 -0.38 -10.20
N ALA A 186 4.76 0.14 -11.37
CA ALA A 186 3.39 0.54 -11.70
C ALA A 186 2.45 -0.64 -11.86
N LEU A 187 2.87 -1.67 -12.58
CA LEU A 187 2.03 -2.82 -12.89
C LEU A 187 1.76 -3.65 -11.64
N PHE A 188 2.76 -3.86 -10.77
CA PHE A 188 2.59 -4.63 -9.53
C PHE A 188 2.20 -3.77 -8.32
N GLY A 189 2.17 -2.45 -8.45
CA GLY A 189 1.54 -1.52 -7.52
C GLY A 189 0.09 -1.23 -7.91
N CYS A 190 -0.20 -0.05 -8.43
CA CYS A 190 -1.57 0.38 -8.77
C CYS A 190 -2.28 -0.56 -9.77
N GLY A 191 -1.54 -1.18 -10.69
CA GLY A 191 -2.09 -2.14 -11.65
C GLY A 191 -2.70 -3.32 -10.95
N ILE A 192 -1.88 -4.14 -10.28
CA ILE A 192 -2.32 -5.30 -9.51
C ILE A 192 -3.29 -4.91 -8.40
N ALA A 193 -3.13 -3.79 -7.71
CA ALA A 193 -4.12 -3.34 -6.72
C ALA A 193 -5.52 -3.18 -7.35
N SER A 194 -5.62 -2.47 -8.49
CA SER A 194 -6.86 -2.36 -9.26
C SER A 194 -7.36 -3.73 -9.73
N LEU A 195 -6.46 -4.62 -10.17
CA LEU A 195 -6.80 -5.99 -10.54
C LEU A 195 -7.31 -6.82 -9.36
N LEU A 196 -6.78 -6.68 -8.14
CA LEU A 196 -7.20 -7.46 -6.98
C LEU A 196 -8.54 -6.97 -6.42
N MET A 197 -8.76 -5.65 -6.40
CA MET A 197 -10.02 -5.01 -5.99
C MET A 197 -11.21 -5.44 -6.86
N GLY A 198 -10.95 -5.68 -8.15
CA GLY A 198 -11.97 -5.83 -9.17
C GLY A 198 -12.52 -4.47 -9.63
N ALA A 199 -13.44 -4.51 -10.60
CA ALA A 199 -14.05 -3.32 -11.18
C ALA A 199 -15.51 -3.57 -11.60
N ALA A 200 -16.18 -2.54 -12.12
CA ALA A 200 -17.47 -2.73 -12.79
C ALA A 200 -17.37 -3.77 -13.92
N ASP A 201 -16.33 -3.63 -14.75
CA ASP A 201 -15.93 -4.47 -15.87
C ASP A 201 -14.45 -4.21 -16.21
N ALA A 202 -13.88 -4.95 -17.16
CA ALA A 202 -12.47 -4.83 -17.54
C ALA A 202 -12.10 -3.42 -18.06
N THR A 203 -13.01 -2.74 -18.77
CA THR A 203 -12.78 -1.37 -19.26
C THR A 203 -12.64 -0.40 -18.09
N THR A 204 -13.53 -0.50 -17.11
CA THR A 204 -13.47 0.33 -15.90
C THR A 204 -12.24 0.01 -15.07
N MET A 205 -11.81 -1.26 -15.02
CA MET A 205 -10.59 -1.68 -14.32
C MET A 205 -9.34 -1.01 -14.90
N PHE A 206 -9.21 -1.00 -16.23
CA PHE A 206 -8.11 -0.31 -16.91
C PHE A 206 -8.16 1.20 -16.65
N SER A 207 -9.34 1.80 -16.76
CA SER A 207 -9.57 3.22 -16.45
C SER A 207 -9.19 3.56 -15.00
N ASN A 208 -9.53 2.69 -14.04
CA ASN A 208 -9.15 2.83 -12.63
C ASN A 208 -7.63 2.78 -12.47
N TYR A 209 -6.95 1.80 -13.08
CA TYR A 209 -5.50 1.72 -13.06
C TYR A 209 -4.86 2.99 -13.61
N VAL A 210 -5.34 3.48 -14.76
CA VAL A 210 -4.89 4.75 -15.33
C VAL A 210 -5.01 5.88 -14.32
N THR A 211 -6.17 6.08 -13.68
CA THR A 211 -6.37 7.17 -12.72
C THR A 211 -5.51 7.04 -11.47
N ASP A 212 -5.24 5.82 -11.01
CA ASP A 212 -4.44 5.57 -9.82
C ASP A 212 -2.94 5.84 -10.04
N MET A 213 -2.50 5.93 -11.29
CA MET A 213 -1.11 6.29 -11.60
C MET A 213 -0.70 7.67 -11.08
N VAL A 214 -1.65 8.48 -10.61
CA VAL A 214 -1.37 9.71 -9.88
C VAL A 214 -0.44 9.47 -8.68
N PHE A 215 -0.51 8.31 -8.03
CA PHE A 215 0.39 7.88 -6.97
C PHE A 215 1.87 8.02 -7.39
N TYR A 216 2.19 7.69 -8.64
CA TYR A 216 3.58 7.73 -9.13
C TYR A 216 4.13 9.14 -9.41
N TYR A 217 3.35 10.20 -9.18
CA TYR A 217 3.89 11.56 -9.13
C TYR A 217 4.90 11.67 -7.98
N GLU A 218 4.64 11.00 -6.85
CA GLU A 218 5.57 10.94 -5.73
C GLU A 218 6.92 10.34 -6.13
N HIS A 219 6.91 9.41 -7.09
CA HIS A 219 8.10 8.76 -7.64
C HIS A 219 8.70 9.47 -8.87
N GLY A 220 8.13 10.60 -9.30
CA GLY A 220 8.64 11.41 -10.41
C GLY A 220 8.31 10.86 -11.81
N TYR A 221 7.31 9.98 -11.94
CA TYR A 221 6.94 9.41 -13.24
C TYR A 221 6.50 10.46 -14.27
N ASN A 222 5.96 11.58 -13.80
CA ASN A 222 5.56 12.71 -14.64
C ASN A 222 6.74 13.34 -15.40
N TYR A 223 7.98 13.21 -14.89
CA TYR A 223 9.19 13.68 -15.59
C TYR A 223 9.74 12.65 -16.58
N VAL A 224 9.44 11.36 -16.36
CA VAL A 224 9.93 10.25 -17.20
C VAL A 224 8.99 9.94 -18.36
N TYR A 225 7.68 10.08 -18.14
CA TYR A 225 6.64 9.70 -19.09
C TYR A 225 5.76 10.92 -19.43
N PRO A 226 6.09 11.67 -20.49
CA PRO A 226 5.31 12.84 -20.91
C PRO A 226 3.84 12.53 -21.22
N THR A 227 3.53 11.27 -21.54
CA THR A 227 2.17 10.82 -21.82
C THR A 227 1.32 10.59 -20.57
N LEU A 228 1.91 10.62 -19.37
CA LEU A 228 1.20 10.27 -18.12
C LEU A 228 0.08 11.25 -17.79
N GLU A 229 0.35 12.56 -17.81
CA GLU A 229 -0.65 13.59 -17.50
C GLU A 229 -1.84 13.57 -18.49
N PRO A 230 -1.63 13.55 -19.82
CA PRO A 230 -2.73 13.36 -20.78
C PRO A 230 -3.54 12.07 -20.55
N LEU A 231 -2.86 10.96 -20.22
CA LEU A 231 -3.49 9.67 -19.97
C LEU A 231 -4.35 9.71 -18.69
N LEU A 232 -3.85 10.33 -17.63
CA LEU A 232 -4.59 10.56 -16.38
C LEU A 232 -5.86 11.37 -16.62
N GLN A 233 -5.75 12.49 -17.35
CA GLN A 233 -6.91 13.33 -17.67
C GLN A 233 -7.97 12.54 -18.44
N LYS A 234 -7.53 11.72 -19.42
CA LYS A 234 -8.43 10.81 -20.14
C LYS A 234 -9.10 9.79 -19.21
N GLY A 235 -8.39 9.25 -18.23
CA GLY A 235 -8.96 8.35 -17.22
C GLY A 235 -10.04 9.02 -16.34
N LEU A 236 -9.81 10.27 -15.96
CA LEU A 236 -10.74 11.07 -15.17
C LEU A 236 -12.03 11.41 -15.94
N GLU A 237 -11.93 11.56 -17.26
CA GLU A 237 -13.04 11.93 -18.14
C GLU A 237 -13.79 10.73 -18.75
N ASP A 238 -13.36 9.49 -18.48
CA ASP A 238 -13.93 8.28 -19.05
C ASP A 238 -15.46 8.19 -18.86
N PRO A 239 -16.27 8.38 -19.93
CA PRO A 239 -17.72 8.42 -19.82
C PRO A 239 -18.33 7.09 -19.40
N HIS A 240 -17.64 5.98 -19.64
CA HIS A 240 -18.09 4.66 -19.22
C HIS A 240 -17.90 4.50 -17.72
N ALA A 241 -16.68 4.75 -17.23
CA ALA A 241 -16.36 4.63 -15.81
C ALA A 241 -17.21 5.57 -14.94
N LEU A 242 -17.42 6.83 -15.37
CA LEU A 242 -18.25 7.82 -14.66
C LEU A 242 -19.72 7.39 -14.46
N ARG A 243 -20.22 6.44 -15.26
CA ARG A 243 -21.59 5.91 -15.15
C ARG A 243 -21.68 4.64 -14.29
N THR A 244 -20.55 4.09 -13.86
CA THR A 244 -20.51 2.93 -12.98
C THR A 244 -20.78 3.33 -11.52
N PRO A 245 -21.32 2.43 -10.67
CA PRO A 245 -21.51 2.73 -9.25
C PRO A 245 -20.18 3.04 -8.55
N GLY A 246 -20.07 4.22 -7.93
CA GLY A 246 -18.84 4.69 -7.27
C GLY A 246 -17.80 5.29 -8.23
N GLY A 247 -18.05 5.25 -9.55
CA GLY A 247 -17.09 5.71 -10.56
C GLY A 247 -16.86 7.21 -10.52
N ARG A 248 -17.91 8.02 -10.33
CA ARG A 248 -17.77 9.48 -10.18
C ARG A 248 -17.00 9.82 -8.92
N GLU A 249 -17.41 9.24 -7.81
CA GLU A 249 -16.80 9.44 -6.49
C GLU A 249 -15.31 9.11 -6.51
N ARG A 250 -14.91 8.03 -7.19
CA ARG A 250 -13.52 7.67 -7.42
C ARG A 250 -12.73 8.77 -8.11
N ARG A 251 -13.22 9.28 -9.25
CA ARG A 251 -12.50 10.28 -10.05
C ARG A 251 -12.40 11.63 -9.33
N ASP A 252 -13.46 12.03 -8.65
CA ASP A 252 -13.46 13.26 -7.84
C ASP A 252 -12.42 13.14 -6.70
N ALA A 253 -12.36 11.98 -6.02
CA ALA A 253 -11.39 11.75 -4.95
C ALA A 253 -9.94 11.55 -5.44
N VAL A 254 -9.72 10.99 -6.64
CA VAL A 254 -8.38 10.98 -7.28
C VAL A 254 -7.88 12.41 -7.49
N SER A 255 -8.77 13.34 -7.86
CA SER A 255 -8.39 14.74 -8.06
C SER A 255 -7.97 15.42 -6.75
N LEU A 256 -8.58 15.05 -5.61
CA LEU A 256 -8.16 15.51 -4.29
C LEU A 256 -6.77 14.97 -3.92
N GLY A 257 -6.55 13.66 -4.10
CA GLY A 257 -5.24 13.03 -3.87
C GLY A 257 -4.14 13.65 -4.72
N LYS A 258 -4.43 13.93 -6.01
CA LYS A 258 -3.50 14.63 -6.91
C LYS A 258 -3.04 15.98 -6.34
N GLN A 259 -3.98 16.79 -5.84
CA GLN A 259 -3.68 18.10 -5.27
C GLN A 259 -2.82 18.00 -4.01
N TYR A 260 -3.07 17.00 -3.17
CA TYR A 260 -2.24 16.70 -2.00
C TYR A 260 -0.81 16.39 -2.41
N ILE A 261 -0.62 15.40 -3.29
CA ILE A 261 0.70 14.95 -3.77
C ILE A 261 1.49 16.12 -4.37
N GLN A 262 0.89 16.85 -5.32
CA GLN A 262 1.57 17.96 -5.98
C GLN A 262 1.93 19.08 -4.99
N GLY A 263 1.06 19.34 -4.00
CA GLY A 263 1.35 20.28 -2.93
C GLY A 263 2.54 19.85 -2.06
N LYS A 264 2.56 18.59 -1.62
CA LYS A 264 3.67 18.01 -0.85
C LYS A 264 4.97 18.07 -1.65
N ILE A 265 4.97 17.63 -2.91
CA ILE A 265 6.13 17.67 -3.80
C ILE A 265 6.71 19.08 -3.93
N ALA A 266 5.85 20.09 -4.07
CA ALA A 266 6.29 21.48 -4.17
C ALA A 266 7.01 21.94 -2.89
N LEU A 267 6.47 21.61 -1.72
CA LEU A 267 7.08 21.91 -0.42
C LEU A 267 8.41 21.16 -0.23
N GLU A 268 8.44 19.87 -0.56
CA GLU A 268 9.65 19.06 -0.50
C GLU A 268 10.75 19.62 -1.40
N ASN A 269 10.43 20.00 -2.63
CA ASN A 269 11.38 20.65 -3.54
C ASN A 269 11.91 21.98 -3.00
N GLN A 270 11.04 22.79 -2.41
CA GLN A 270 11.39 24.08 -1.83
C GLN A 270 12.33 23.94 -0.63
N HIS A 271 12.11 22.93 0.23
CA HIS A 271 12.79 22.79 1.50
C HIS A 271 13.87 21.68 1.52
N LYS A 272 14.08 20.94 0.43
CA LYS A 272 14.91 19.70 0.40
C LYS A 272 16.24 19.74 1.14
N LYS A 273 16.96 20.86 1.06
CA LYS A 273 18.26 21.06 1.71
C LYS A 273 18.21 20.95 3.25
N ASN A 274 17.03 21.17 3.83
CA ASN A 274 16.81 21.27 5.27
C ASN A 274 15.95 20.13 5.82
N LEU A 275 15.69 19.06 5.06
CA LEU A 275 14.78 17.98 5.49
C LEU A 275 15.48 16.75 6.05
N SER A 276 16.76 16.57 5.75
CA SER A 276 17.53 15.39 6.22
C SER A 276 17.45 15.23 7.73
N TYR A 277 17.23 14.00 8.20
CA TYR A 277 17.16 13.68 9.64
C TYR A 277 16.06 14.43 10.38
N ARG A 278 14.94 14.72 9.72
CA ARG A 278 13.81 15.37 10.34
C ARG A 278 12.55 14.53 10.20
N SER A 279 11.69 14.64 11.20
CA SER A 279 10.40 13.95 11.23
C SER A 279 9.34 14.88 11.80
N ALA A 280 8.14 14.81 11.24
CA ALA A 280 6.98 15.53 11.75
C ALA A 280 6.53 14.94 13.09
N ARG A 281 6.09 15.82 13.99
CA ARG A 281 5.46 15.45 15.26
C ARG A 281 3.95 15.55 15.10
N LEU A 282 3.27 14.43 15.33
CA LEU A 282 1.83 14.29 15.14
C LEU A 282 1.15 13.93 16.46
N ASP A 283 -0.06 14.43 16.68
CA ASP A 283 -1.00 13.75 17.58
C ASP A 283 -1.72 12.63 16.83
N ARG A 284 -2.40 11.72 17.54
CA ARG A 284 -2.97 10.51 16.93
C ARG A 284 -4.04 10.83 15.89
N ARG A 285 -4.84 11.88 16.13
CA ARG A 285 -5.92 12.28 15.23
C ARG A 285 -5.34 12.84 13.94
N THR A 286 -4.35 13.71 14.05
CA THR A 286 -3.62 14.29 12.93
C THR A 286 -2.88 13.21 12.15
N ALA A 287 -2.27 12.22 12.83
CA ALA A 287 -1.64 11.08 12.18
C ALA A 287 -2.61 10.30 11.28
N GLN A 288 -3.85 10.05 11.72
CA GLN A 288 -4.86 9.39 10.87
C GLN A 288 -5.30 10.26 9.68
N ILE A 289 -5.42 11.57 9.87
CA ILE A 289 -5.80 12.51 8.80
C ILE A 289 -4.71 12.60 7.72
N VAL A 290 -3.45 12.73 8.16
CA VAL A 290 -2.29 12.80 7.27
C VAL A 290 -2.08 11.45 6.57
N SER A 291 -2.05 10.34 7.30
CA SER A 291 -1.87 8.99 6.73
C SER A 291 -2.95 8.63 5.70
N LEU A 292 -4.19 9.12 5.89
CA LEU A 292 -5.26 8.96 4.91
C LEU A 292 -4.88 9.62 3.56
N SER A 293 -4.28 10.80 3.60
CA SER A 293 -3.87 11.54 2.40
C SER A 293 -2.55 11.03 1.81
N GLU A 294 -1.58 10.67 2.66
CA GLU A 294 -0.30 10.03 2.28
C GLU A 294 -0.50 8.66 1.61
N SER A 295 -1.65 7.99 1.85
CA SER A 295 -2.00 6.80 1.06
C SER A 295 -2.07 7.08 -0.45
N SER A 296 -2.31 8.33 -0.85
CA SER A 296 -2.36 8.80 -2.23
C SER A 296 -3.36 8.06 -3.14
N LEU A 297 -4.30 7.32 -2.53
CA LEU A 297 -5.24 6.41 -3.19
C LEU A 297 -6.71 6.65 -2.74
N LEU A 298 -7.05 7.90 -2.41
CA LEU A 298 -8.40 8.30 -1.96
C LEU A 298 -9.52 7.88 -2.92
N GLY A 299 -9.23 7.74 -4.22
CA GLY A 299 -10.15 7.21 -5.21
C GLY A 299 -10.66 5.80 -4.89
N MET A 300 -9.77 4.93 -4.39
CA MET A 300 -10.13 3.55 -4.02
C MET A 300 -11.09 3.53 -2.83
N ALA A 301 -10.86 4.40 -1.84
CA ALA A 301 -11.76 4.56 -0.69
C ALA A 301 -13.13 5.09 -1.10
N ALA A 302 -13.17 6.17 -1.89
CA ALA A 302 -14.42 6.78 -2.33
C ALA A 302 -15.30 5.79 -3.12
N GLU A 303 -14.71 4.97 -3.99
CA GLU A 303 -15.45 3.92 -4.71
C GLU A 303 -15.98 2.84 -3.76
N ALA A 304 -15.15 2.36 -2.82
CA ALA A 304 -15.56 1.34 -1.86
C ALA A 304 -16.72 1.86 -0.98
N ILE A 305 -16.64 3.08 -0.48
CA ILE A 305 -17.66 3.69 0.36
C ILE A 305 -18.96 3.90 -0.43
N ALA A 306 -18.87 4.44 -1.66
CA ALA A 306 -20.03 4.60 -2.54
C ALA A 306 -20.71 3.26 -2.91
N ARG A 307 -19.94 2.16 -2.90
CA ARG A 307 -20.46 0.79 -3.07
C ARG A 307 -21.11 0.22 -1.81
N GLY A 308 -20.97 0.89 -0.67
CA GLY A 308 -21.63 0.56 0.60
C GLY A 308 -20.77 -0.18 1.62
N PHE A 309 -19.43 -0.19 1.44
CA PHE A 309 -18.51 -0.71 2.46
C PHE A 309 -18.41 0.26 3.66
N ASP A 310 -18.03 -0.25 4.83
CA ASP A 310 -17.96 0.53 6.07
C ASP A 310 -16.90 1.65 5.96
N PRO A 311 -17.29 2.95 6.01
CA PRO A 311 -16.36 4.07 5.87
C PRO A 311 -15.22 4.06 6.87
N ALA A 312 -15.49 3.70 8.14
CA ALA A 312 -14.48 3.69 9.19
C ALA A 312 -13.40 2.63 8.93
N ALA A 313 -13.81 1.47 8.44
CA ALA A 313 -12.92 0.37 8.17
C ALA A 313 -12.11 0.63 6.88
N VAL A 314 -12.71 1.27 5.87
CA VAL A 314 -12.01 1.75 4.68
C VAL A 314 -10.96 2.81 5.04
N MET A 315 -11.30 3.76 5.92
CA MET A 315 -10.33 4.74 6.41
C MET A 315 -9.19 4.06 7.17
N ALA A 316 -9.49 3.13 8.07
CA ALA A 316 -8.47 2.40 8.81
C ALA A 316 -7.51 1.62 7.89
N ASP A 317 -8.01 1.02 6.80
CA ASP A 317 -7.17 0.34 5.81
C ASP A 317 -6.22 1.34 5.10
N LEU A 318 -6.71 2.52 4.68
CA LEU A 318 -5.85 3.55 4.07
C LEU A 318 -4.86 4.17 5.07
N VAL A 319 -5.27 4.36 6.32
CA VAL A 319 -4.32 4.78 7.37
C VAL A 319 -3.22 3.75 7.53
N PHE A 320 -3.56 2.45 7.51
CA PHE A 320 -2.58 1.36 7.56
C PHE A 320 -1.69 1.26 6.31
N SER A 321 -2.11 1.76 5.15
CA SER A 321 -1.24 1.66 3.97
C SER A 321 0.07 2.42 4.14
N SER A 322 0.09 3.49 4.94
CA SER A 322 1.31 4.27 5.23
C SER A 322 2.35 3.45 6.02
N PRO A 323 2.08 2.87 7.20
CA PRO A 323 3.03 1.95 7.83
C PRO A 323 3.27 0.68 7.01
N GLY A 324 2.30 0.28 6.18
CA GLY A 324 2.46 -0.78 5.19
C GLY A 324 3.55 -0.49 4.17
N THR A 325 3.75 0.77 3.77
CA THR A 325 4.82 1.20 2.85
C THR A 325 6.11 1.55 3.58
N ASP A 326 5.99 2.24 4.70
CA ASP A 326 7.09 2.93 5.38
C ASP A 326 7.98 1.99 6.20
N VAL A 327 7.44 0.84 6.59
CA VAL A 327 8.17 -0.18 7.37
C VAL A 327 9.46 -0.61 6.69
N VAL A 328 9.54 -0.61 5.36
CA VAL A 328 10.77 -0.98 4.64
C VAL A 328 11.73 0.18 4.44
N ASP A 329 11.32 1.40 4.80
CA ASP A 329 11.99 2.65 4.44
C ASP A 329 12.46 3.47 5.64
N VAL A 330 12.17 3.04 6.87
CA VAL A 330 12.59 3.69 8.15
C VAL A 330 14.03 4.25 8.11
N GLY A 331 15.00 3.45 7.68
CA GLY A 331 16.41 3.84 7.69
C GLY A 331 16.84 4.76 6.56
N CYS A 332 16.25 4.63 5.36
CA CYS A 332 16.52 5.58 4.28
C CYS A 332 15.76 6.88 4.46
N ASP A 333 14.56 6.84 5.06
CA ASP A 333 13.75 8.02 5.36
C ASP A 333 14.29 8.81 6.54
N LEU A 334 15.03 8.15 7.43
CA LEU A 334 15.80 8.84 8.46
C LEU A 334 16.83 9.82 7.87
N VAL A 335 17.41 9.53 6.70
CA VAL A 335 18.52 10.34 6.15
C VAL A 335 18.13 11.12 4.90
N ASN A 336 17.07 10.72 4.21
CA ASN A 336 16.55 11.42 3.04
C ASN A 336 15.67 12.61 3.47
N SER A 337 15.00 13.22 2.50
CA SER A 337 14.16 14.40 2.69
C SER A 337 12.68 14.10 2.98
N GLU A 338 12.33 12.91 3.47
CA GLU A 338 10.96 12.54 3.87
C GLU A 338 10.74 12.83 5.36
N VAL A 339 9.65 13.54 5.69
CA VAL A 339 9.32 13.94 7.07
C VAL A 339 8.04 13.30 7.60
N MET A 340 7.27 12.61 6.76
CA MET A 340 5.98 11.99 7.09
C MET A 340 6.04 10.46 7.18
N ASN A 341 7.22 9.88 7.42
CA ASN A 341 7.33 8.44 7.63
C ASN A 341 6.60 8.01 8.92
N SER A 342 5.62 7.12 8.78
CA SER A 342 4.69 6.78 9.85
C SER A 342 5.37 6.14 11.07
N PHE A 343 6.48 5.43 10.88
CA PHE A 343 7.26 4.88 11.99
C PHE A 343 8.03 5.98 12.73
N LEU A 344 8.60 6.93 11.99
CA LEU A 344 9.44 8.00 12.54
C LEU A 344 8.62 9.14 13.18
N ASN A 345 7.33 9.28 12.85
CA ASN A 345 6.45 10.31 13.40
C ASN A 345 5.82 9.95 14.76
N VAL A 346 5.99 8.71 15.23
CA VAL A 346 5.40 8.25 16.50
C VAL A 346 6.07 8.96 17.68
N THR A 347 5.28 9.34 18.69
CA THR A 347 5.77 10.13 19.83
C THR A 347 6.86 9.43 20.64
N ASP A 348 6.91 8.10 20.64
CA ASP A 348 8.01 7.32 21.21
C ASP A 348 9.39 7.73 20.64
N ILE A 349 9.44 8.17 19.38
CA ILE A 349 10.63 8.71 18.72
C ILE A 349 10.67 10.24 18.84
N THR A 350 9.60 10.92 18.42
CA THR A 350 9.64 12.39 18.25
C THR A 350 9.75 13.16 19.57
N GLU A 351 9.42 12.55 20.72
CA GLU A 351 9.64 13.19 22.02
C GLU A 351 11.13 13.40 22.33
N THR A 352 11.98 12.47 21.92
CA THR A 352 13.42 12.48 22.24
C THR A 352 14.31 12.74 21.02
N GLY A 353 13.77 12.56 19.82
CA GLY A 353 14.54 12.55 18.57
C GLY A 353 15.43 11.31 18.42
N VAL A 354 15.24 10.27 19.24
CA VAL A 354 16.09 9.08 19.23
C VAL A 354 15.33 7.87 18.67
N VAL A 355 15.86 7.31 17.60
CA VAL A 355 15.41 6.05 17.01
C VAL A 355 16.21 4.90 17.64
N SER A 356 15.55 4.04 18.43
CA SER A 356 16.17 2.90 19.10
C SER A 356 15.51 1.58 18.70
N GLU A 357 16.23 0.47 18.87
CA GLU A 357 15.73 -0.88 18.57
C GLU A 357 14.46 -1.20 19.36
N GLU A 358 14.46 -0.91 20.66
CA GLU A 358 13.31 -1.13 21.54
C GLU A 358 12.08 -0.35 21.07
N VAL A 359 12.25 0.92 20.70
CA VAL A 359 11.14 1.76 20.23
C VAL A 359 10.62 1.26 18.88
N LEU A 360 11.51 0.89 17.95
CA LEU A 360 11.10 0.34 16.67
C LEU A 360 10.29 -0.96 16.82
N HIS A 361 10.66 -1.85 17.75
CA HIS A 361 9.87 -3.05 18.04
C HIS A 361 8.46 -2.71 18.56
N LYS A 362 8.33 -1.75 19.47
CA LYS A 362 7.01 -1.33 20.01
C LYS A 362 6.11 -0.75 18.91
N ILE A 363 6.67 0.12 18.08
CA ILE A 363 5.94 0.74 16.95
C ILE A 363 5.54 -0.32 15.93
N TYR A 364 6.46 -1.24 15.60
CA TYR A 364 6.19 -2.37 14.72
C TYR A 364 5.04 -3.23 15.25
N ASP A 365 5.03 -3.57 16.54
CA ASP A 365 3.98 -4.38 17.16
C ASP A 365 2.61 -3.68 17.11
N ALA A 366 2.57 -2.38 17.37
CA ALA A 366 1.36 -1.57 17.23
C ALA A 366 0.83 -1.65 15.79
N TYR A 367 1.68 -1.45 14.80
CA TYR A 367 1.28 -1.52 13.39
C TYR A 367 0.87 -2.93 12.94
N ALA A 368 1.61 -3.96 13.36
CA ALA A 368 1.29 -5.35 13.09
C ALA A 368 -0.09 -5.73 13.65
N ALA A 369 -0.44 -5.22 14.85
CA ALA A 369 -1.72 -5.47 15.49
C ALA A 369 -2.89 -4.78 14.76
N ILE A 370 -2.74 -3.53 14.33
CA ILE A 370 -3.83 -2.83 13.63
C ILE A 370 -4.15 -3.42 12.24
N GLY A 371 -3.14 -3.98 11.57
CA GLY A 371 -3.31 -4.62 10.25
C GLY A 371 -3.92 -6.03 10.31
N ALA A 372 -3.93 -6.67 11.48
CA ALA A 372 -4.27 -8.09 11.61
C ALA A 372 -5.70 -8.41 11.16
N ARG A 373 -6.70 -7.62 11.61
CA ARG A 373 -8.11 -7.81 11.23
C ARG A 373 -8.33 -7.64 9.74
N MET A 374 -7.66 -6.64 9.16
CA MET A 374 -7.70 -6.35 7.74
C MET A 374 -7.20 -7.55 6.92
N LEU A 375 -6.04 -8.10 7.26
CA LEU A 375 -5.38 -9.17 6.50
C LEU A 375 -6.01 -10.56 6.72
N THR A 376 -6.63 -10.81 7.87
CA THR A 376 -7.16 -12.15 8.21
C THR A 376 -8.67 -12.27 8.05
N GLN A 377 -9.44 -11.24 8.45
CA GLN A 377 -10.90 -11.32 8.54
C GLN A 377 -11.59 -10.57 7.38
N ARG A 378 -11.00 -9.43 7.00
CA ARG A 378 -11.54 -8.47 6.02
C ARG A 378 -10.81 -8.50 4.68
N TRP A 379 -9.91 -9.46 4.45
CA TRP A 379 -9.07 -9.57 3.24
C TRP A 379 -9.84 -9.47 1.92
N HIS A 380 -11.14 -9.80 1.92
CA HIS A 380 -11.99 -9.79 0.76
C HIS A 380 -12.55 -8.40 0.41
N GLU A 381 -12.37 -7.39 1.25
CA GLU A 381 -12.82 -6.02 1.02
C GLU A 381 -11.87 -5.24 0.11
N PRO A 382 -12.36 -4.29 -0.72
CA PRO A 382 -11.55 -3.66 -1.75
C PRO A 382 -10.23 -3.05 -1.23
N VAL A 383 -10.29 -2.21 -0.19
CA VAL A 383 -9.09 -1.52 0.30
C VAL A 383 -8.17 -2.46 1.08
N ALA A 384 -8.72 -3.42 1.84
CA ALA A 384 -7.94 -4.51 2.42
C ALA A 384 -7.14 -5.31 1.37
N ARG A 385 -7.67 -5.50 0.15
CA ARG A 385 -6.92 -6.14 -0.96
C ARG A 385 -5.77 -5.28 -1.48
N MET A 386 -5.96 -3.97 -1.51
CA MET A 386 -4.88 -3.03 -1.85
C MET A 386 -3.77 -3.13 -0.80
N CYS A 387 -4.10 -3.04 0.48
CA CYS A 387 -3.10 -3.12 1.54
C CYS A 387 -2.42 -4.50 1.61
N ALA A 388 -3.15 -5.58 1.31
CA ALA A 388 -2.56 -6.91 1.17
C ALA A 388 -1.45 -6.93 0.10
N ALA A 389 -1.64 -6.21 -1.02
CA ALA A 389 -0.70 -6.15 -2.13
C ALA A 389 0.60 -5.39 -1.81
N LEU A 390 0.66 -4.60 -0.73
CA LEU A 390 1.88 -3.86 -0.36
C LEU A 390 3.08 -4.79 -0.13
N TYR A 391 2.85 -5.95 0.50
CA TYR A 391 3.89 -6.96 0.69
C TYR A 391 4.47 -7.44 -0.64
N THR A 392 3.62 -7.81 -1.60
CA THR A 392 4.07 -8.24 -2.93
C THR A 392 4.70 -7.09 -3.70
N TRP A 393 4.19 -5.86 -3.54
CA TRP A 393 4.72 -4.68 -4.20
C TRP A 393 6.16 -4.40 -3.79
N HIS A 394 6.52 -4.49 -2.52
CA HIS A 394 7.91 -4.32 -2.08
C HIS A 394 8.88 -5.34 -2.66
N ILE A 395 8.41 -6.57 -2.89
CA ILE A 395 9.17 -7.63 -3.56
C ILE A 395 9.33 -7.31 -5.04
N GLN A 396 8.26 -6.83 -5.68
CA GLN A 396 8.12 -6.81 -7.13
C GLN A 396 8.44 -5.45 -7.77
N ASN A 397 8.61 -4.37 -7.03
CA ASN A 397 8.65 -3.02 -7.59
C ASN A 397 9.99 -2.58 -8.21
N ASP A 398 11.05 -3.42 -8.15
CA ASP A 398 12.41 -3.07 -8.58
C ASP A 398 12.95 -1.77 -7.94
N ARG A 399 12.45 -1.42 -6.75
CA ARG A 399 12.81 -0.21 -6.02
C ARG A 399 13.32 -0.56 -4.62
N HIS A 400 12.53 -1.31 -3.85
CA HIS A 400 12.79 -1.49 -2.42
C HIS A 400 13.82 -2.58 -2.12
N MET A 401 14.03 -3.56 -3.01
CA MET A 401 14.94 -4.68 -2.76
C MET A 401 14.61 -5.41 -1.45
N PHE A 402 13.32 -5.73 -1.27
CA PHE A 402 12.78 -6.27 -0.01
C PHE A 402 13.59 -7.43 0.57
N PHE A 403 13.98 -8.41 -0.27
CA PHE A 403 14.76 -9.56 0.17
C PHE A 403 16.15 -9.18 0.69
N ARG A 404 16.83 -8.23 0.04
CA ARG A 404 18.12 -7.72 0.51
C ARG A 404 17.97 -7.06 1.87
N ARG A 405 16.96 -6.19 2.04
CA ARG A 405 16.68 -5.54 3.33
C ARG A 405 16.41 -6.59 4.41
N ALA A 406 15.51 -7.53 4.14
CA ALA A 406 15.15 -8.56 5.10
C ALA A 406 16.34 -9.45 5.48
N LEU A 407 17.22 -9.80 4.54
CA LEU A 407 18.46 -10.55 4.83
C LEU A 407 19.39 -9.76 5.74
N LEU A 408 19.66 -8.50 5.41
CA LEU A 408 20.60 -7.66 6.15
C LEU A 408 20.11 -7.32 7.58
N GLY A 409 18.80 -7.10 7.75
CA GLY A 409 18.22 -6.84 9.07
C GLY A 409 17.85 -8.10 9.86
N TRP A 410 18.06 -9.30 9.30
CA TRP A 410 17.62 -10.56 9.91
C TRP A 410 18.18 -10.75 11.32
N SER A 411 19.40 -10.28 11.62
CA SER A 411 19.99 -10.41 12.97
C SER A 411 19.22 -9.67 14.07
N LYS A 412 18.41 -8.65 13.71
CA LYS A 412 17.62 -7.83 14.64
C LYS A 412 16.16 -8.26 14.73
N ALA A 413 15.62 -8.88 13.67
CA ALA A 413 14.23 -9.35 13.68
C ALA A 413 14.01 -10.52 14.63
N ARG A 414 12.82 -10.60 15.21
CA ARG A 414 12.41 -11.74 16.03
C ARG A 414 12.35 -13.03 15.20
N LYS A 415 12.59 -14.16 15.87
CA LYS A 415 12.67 -15.50 15.23
C LYS A 415 11.54 -16.42 15.65
N THR A 416 10.84 -16.07 16.72
CA THR A 416 9.70 -16.81 17.25
C THR A 416 8.41 -16.11 16.85
N PRO A 417 7.44 -16.82 16.25
CA PRO A 417 6.12 -16.25 15.93
C PRO A 417 5.44 -15.63 17.14
N ALA A 418 4.61 -14.62 16.91
CA ALA A 418 3.69 -14.12 17.94
C ALA A 418 2.79 -15.26 18.43
N LYS A 419 2.81 -15.54 19.75
CA LYS A 419 1.95 -16.54 20.39
C LYS A 419 1.33 -15.96 21.67
N PRO A 420 0.03 -15.61 21.68
CA PRO A 420 -0.90 -15.64 20.54
C PRO A 420 -0.52 -14.61 19.45
N GLN A 421 -1.16 -14.69 18.29
CA GLN A 421 -1.17 -13.58 17.32
C GLN A 421 -2.14 -12.51 17.82
N PHE A 422 -1.93 -11.25 17.45
CA PHE A 422 -2.60 -10.12 18.08
C PHE A 422 -3.32 -9.20 17.08
N GLU A 423 -4.36 -8.52 17.56
CA GLU A 423 -5.04 -7.43 16.88
C GLU A 423 -5.25 -6.22 17.80
N ALA A 424 -5.44 -5.04 17.23
CA ALA A 424 -5.85 -3.82 17.93
C ALA A 424 -6.57 -2.89 16.95
N ASP A 425 -7.32 -1.91 17.47
CA ASP A 425 -7.73 -0.75 16.69
C ASP A 425 -6.69 0.38 16.88
N PHE A 426 -6.62 1.32 15.92
CA PHE A 426 -5.61 2.39 15.93
C PHE A 426 -5.64 3.22 17.21
N ASP A 427 -6.84 3.54 17.71
CA ASP A 427 -7.06 4.31 18.93
C ASP A 427 -6.86 3.54 20.23
N GLU A 428 -6.61 2.23 20.15
CA GLU A 428 -6.17 1.41 21.27
C GLU A 428 -4.65 1.25 21.27
N ALA A 429 -4.04 1.02 20.09
CA ALA A 429 -2.61 0.84 19.92
C ALA A 429 -1.79 2.12 20.18
N PHE A 430 -2.40 3.28 19.93
CA PHE A 430 -1.80 4.60 20.15
C PHE A 430 -2.66 5.47 21.08
N ASP A 431 -2.02 6.19 22.01
CA ASP A 431 -2.70 7.19 22.85
C ASP A 431 -2.99 8.49 22.08
N LYS A 432 -3.62 9.48 22.73
CA LYS A 432 -4.00 10.74 22.06
C LYS A 432 -2.80 11.51 21.52
N GLN A 433 -1.64 11.36 22.14
CA GLN A 433 -0.38 11.99 21.76
C GLN A 433 0.37 11.18 20.69
N PHE A 434 -0.23 10.12 20.12
CA PHE A 434 0.39 9.23 19.17
C PHE A 434 1.60 8.47 19.74
N ARG A 435 1.57 8.13 21.02
CA ARG A 435 2.53 7.21 21.64
C ARG A 435 1.96 5.80 21.67
N THR A 436 2.81 4.79 21.49
CA THR A 436 2.42 3.39 21.65
C THR A 436 1.92 3.13 23.07
N THR A 437 0.81 2.42 23.20
CA THR A 437 0.22 2.07 24.52
C THR A 437 0.69 0.71 25.01
N GLY A 438 1.26 -0.12 24.12
CA GLY A 438 1.50 -1.54 24.35
C GLY A 438 0.23 -2.39 24.33
N PHE A 439 -0.95 -1.79 24.10
CA PHE A 439 -2.20 -2.54 24.06
C PHE A 439 -2.30 -3.37 22.78
N SER A 440 -2.65 -4.63 22.96
CA SER A 440 -3.17 -5.51 21.92
C SER A 440 -4.00 -6.61 22.57
N ARG A 441 -4.84 -7.28 21.78
CA ARG A 441 -5.63 -8.43 22.22
C ARG A 441 -5.38 -9.63 21.32
N PRO A 442 -5.52 -10.87 21.81
CA PRO A 442 -5.41 -12.04 20.96
C PRO A 442 -6.36 -11.96 19.77
N LEU A 443 -5.84 -12.28 18.58
CA LEU A 443 -6.64 -12.50 17.39
C LEU A 443 -7.63 -13.64 17.65
N ASP A 444 -8.85 -13.52 17.15
CA ASP A 444 -9.87 -14.57 17.26
C ASP A 444 -9.30 -15.92 16.82
N ALA A 445 -9.49 -16.96 17.63
CA ALA A 445 -8.90 -18.28 17.44
C ALA A 445 -9.21 -18.92 16.08
N LYS A 446 -10.33 -18.55 15.43
CA LYS A 446 -10.64 -19.04 14.07
C LYS A 446 -9.76 -18.42 12.97
N HIS A 447 -9.17 -17.25 13.26
CA HIS A 447 -8.34 -16.48 12.32
C HIS A 447 -6.86 -16.59 12.63
N ALA A 448 -6.51 -16.88 13.89
CA ALA A 448 -5.15 -17.20 14.32
C ALA A 448 -4.69 -18.54 13.73
N CYS A 449 -3.48 -18.59 13.18
CA CYS A 449 -2.85 -19.79 12.65
C CYS A 449 -1.90 -20.42 13.68
N ASN A 450 -1.39 -21.61 13.38
CA ASN A 450 -0.44 -22.31 14.26
C ASN A 450 0.99 -21.70 14.32
N GLY A 451 1.25 -20.64 13.54
CA GLY A 451 2.53 -19.93 13.50
C GLY A 451 3.65 -20.68 12.76
N GLU A 452 3.35 -21.73 12.01
CA GLU A 452 4.34 -22.39 11.14
C GLU A 452 4.53 -21.60 9.83
N ASP A 453 5.71 -21.74 9.20
CA ASP A 453 6.02 -21.08 7.93
C ASP A 453 4.94 -21.33 6.88
N THR A 454 4.47 -22.57 6.74
CA THR A 454 3.26 -22.97 6.01
C THR A 454 2.22 -23.47 7.01
N CYS A 455 1.36 -22.57 7.47
CA CYS A 455 0.48 -22.82 8.60
C CYS A 455 -0.70 -23.76 8.29
N ASN A 456 -1.41 -24.19 9.33
CA ASN A 456 -2.62 -25.00 9.24
C ASN A 456 -3.67 -24.42 8.25
N HIS A 457 -3.92 -23.11 8.27
CA HIS A 457 -4.89 -22.48 7.35
C HIS A 457 -4.47 -22.61 5.88
N VAL A 458 -3.17 -22.47 5.61
CA VAL A 458 -2.62 -22.59 4.25
C VAL A 458 -2.63 -24.05 3.78
N ASN A 459 -2.27 -24.99 4.66
CA ASN A 459 -2.37 -26.42 4.37
C ASN A 459 -3.80 -26.85 4.04
N ASP A 460 -4.78 -26.40 4.84
CA ASP A 460 -6.20 -26.63 4.58
C ASP A 460 -6.67 -25.97 3.27
N PHE A 461 -6.17 -24.77 2.97
CA PHE A 461 -6.46 -24.08 1.73
C PHE A 461 -5.93 -24.84 0.51
N PHE A 462 -4.70 -25.35 0.57
CA PHE A 462 -4.13 -26.17 -0.50
C PHE A 462 -4.80 -27.53 -0.62
N HIS A 463 -5.22 -28.13 0.49
CA HIS A 463 -5.97 -29.39 0.47
C HIS A 463 -7.30 -29.25 -0.27
N ARG A 464 -7.98 -28.10 -0.15
CA ARG A 464 -9.21 -27.79 -0.88
C ARG A 464 -8.99 -27.40 -2.35
N HIS A 465 -7.75 -27.15 -2.74
CA HIS A 465 -7.34 -26.67 -4.06
C HIS A 465 -6.20 -27.51 -4.67
N GLN A 466 -6.22 -28.83 -4.44
CA GLN A 466 -5.16 -29.73 -4.90
C GLN A 466 -4.94 -29.71 -6.42
N ASP A 467 -5.98 -29.36 -7.19
CA ASP A 467 -5.95 -29.23 -8.65
C ASP A 467 -5.30 -27.93 -9.14
N LYS A 468 -4.85 -27.05 -8.23
CA LYS A 468 -4.30 -25.73 -8.53
C LYS A 468 -2.86 -25.57 -8.02
N PRO A 469 -1.85 -26.20 -8.67
CA PRO A 469 -0.46 -26.15 -8.22
C PRO A 469 0.13 -24.73 -8.17
N LEU A 470 -0.34 -23.81 -9.01
CA LEU A 470 0.12 -22.41 -9.03
C LEU A 470 -0.12 -21.66 -7.71
N LEU A 471 -1.11 -22.08 -6.92
CA LEU A 471 -1.36 -21.48 -5.60
C LEU A 471 -0.22 -21.83 -4.61
N LYS A 472 0.29 -23.06 -4.68
CA LYS A 472 1.45 -23.48 -3.89
C LYS A 472 2.72 -22.78 -4.37
N GLU A 473 2.86 -22.64 -5.68
CA GLU A 473 3.98 -21.89 -6.28
C GLU A 473 4.00 -20.45 -5.78
N LEU A 474 2.86 -19.73 -5.83
CA LEU A 474 2.81 -18.36 -5.32
C LEU A 474 3.19 -18.28 -3.84
N TRP A 475 2.70 -19.19 -3.00
CA TRP A 475 3.10 -19.23 -1.59
C TRP A 475 4.60 -19.49 -1.41
N TRP A 476 5.15 -20.41 -2.20
CA TRP A 476 6.58 -20.68 -2.17
C TRP A 476 7.37 -19.40 -2.51
N GLN A 477 6.99 -18.68 -3.56
CA GLN A 477 7.65 -17.45 -4.00
C GLN A 477 7.52 -16.30 -2.98
N LEU A 478 6.45 -16.30 -2.18
CA LEU A 478 6.16 -15.24 -1.21
C LEU A 478 6.61 -15.54 0.22
N VAL A 479 6.77 -16.80 0.60
CA VAL A 479 7.02 -17.19 2.00
C VAL A 479 8.16 -18.19 2.10
N THR A 480 8.03 -19.38 1.50
CA THR A 480 9.00 -20.47 1.69
C THR A 480 10.37 -20.13 1.12
N GLY A 481 10.45 -19.78 -0.17
CA GLY A 481 11.68 -19.41 -0.86
C GLY A 481 12.37 -18.19 -0.23
N PRO A 482 11.66 -17.09 0.07
CA PRO A 482 12.24 -15.95 0.79
C PRO A 482 12.83 -16.32 2.15
N LEU A 483 12.15 -17.16 2.95
CA LEU A 483 12.67 -17.60 4.24
C LEU A 483 13.89 -18.50 4.11
N GLU A 484 13.91 -19.41 3.14
CA GLU A 484 15.10 -20.21 2.82
C GLU A 484 16.30 -19.32 2.47
N TYR A 485 16.09 -18.33 1.59
CA TYR A 485 17.11 -17.37 1.18
C TYR A 485 17.67 -16.58 2.39
N ILE A 486 16.77 -15.96 3.16
CA ILE A 486 17.15 -15.10 4.29
C ILE A 486 17.82 -15.90 5.40
N ARG A 487 17.34 -17.11 5.71
CA ARG A 487 17.98 -18.00 6.69
C ARG A 487 19.33 -18.53 6.20
N GLY A 488 19.53 -18.63 4.89
CA GLY A 488 20.83 -18.94 4.29
C GLY A 488 21.89 -17.86 4.55
N GLY A 489 21.46 -16.60 4.74
CA GLY A 489 22.31 -15.51 5.21
C GLY A 489 23.39 -15.05 4.22
N GLN A 490 23.31 -15.48 2.96
CA GLN A 490 24.24 -15.09 1.90
C GLN A 490 23.50 -14.23 0.88
N VAL A 491 24.09 -13.08 0.57
CA VAL A 491 23.62 -12.19 -0.49
C VAL A 491 23.76 -12.90 -1.84
N ASP A 492 22.66 -13.01 -2.57
CA ASP A 492 22.61 -13.58 -3.92
C ASP A 492 21.61 -12.80 -4.78
N GLU A 493 22.13 -11.94 -5.66
CA GLU A 493 21.32 -11.07 -6.53
C GLU A 493 20.50 -11.85 -7.57
N GLU A 494 21.03 -12.96 -8.07
CA GLU A 494 20.33 -13.82 -9.03
C GLU A 494 19.15 -14.50 -8.33
N ARG A 495 19.37 -15.01 -7.12
CA ARG A 495 18.30 -15.59 -6.31
C ARG A 495 17.22 -14.58 -5.93
N GLU A 496 17.61 -13.36 -5.55
CA GLU A 496 16.67 -12.26 -5.27
C GLU A 496 15.82 -11.93 -6.50
N TYR A 497 16.44 -11.87 -7.67
CA TYR A 497 15.76 -11.65 -8.95
C TYR A 497 14.79 -12.79 -9.29
N ASP A 498 15.23 -14.03 -9.16
CA ASP A 498 14.43 -15.23 -9.45
C ASP A 498 13.18 -15.30 -8.59
N LEU A 499 13.30 -15.01 -7.28
CA LEU A 499 12.17 -14.96 -6.36
C LEU A 499 11.19 -13.84 -6.74
N ALA A 500 11.71 -12.65 -7.06
CA ALA A 500 10.88 -11.52 -7.46
C ALA A 500 10.14 -11.80 -8.77
N GLU A 501 10.84 -12.23 -9.83
CA GLU A 501 10.25 -12.54 -11.13
C GLU A 501 9.33 -13.77 -11.08
N GLY A 502 9.71 -14.81 -10.32
CA GLY A 502 8.86 -15.97 -10.08
C GLY A 502 7.53 -15.58 -9.46
N SER A 503 7.54 -14.69 -8.46
CA SER A 503 6.30 -14.16 -7.86
C SER A 503 5.44 -13.36 -8.87
N ARG A 504 6.07 -12.54 -9.73
CA ARG A 504 5.38 -11.77 -10.78
C ARG A 504 4.68 -12.70 -11.79
N LEU A 505 5.40 -13.71 -12.27
CA LEU A 505 4.90 -14.69 -13.23
C LEU A 505 3.77 -15.54 -12.63
N ALA A 506 3.91 -16.00 -11.38
CA ALA A 506 2.87 -16.76 -10.69
C ALA A 506 1.58 -15.94 -10.54
N MET A 507 1.68 -14.67 -10.15
CA MET A 507 0.53 -13.77 -10.05
C MET A 507 -0.12 -13.50 -11.40
N ALA A 508 0.68 -13.23 -12.44
CA ALA A 508 0.18 -13.05 -13.81
C ALA A 508 -0.56 -14.30 -14.32
N ASP A 509 -0.04 -15.50 -14.04
CA ASP A 509 -0.68 -16.75 -14.43
C ASP A 509 -1.99 -17.02 -13.66
N LEU A 510 -2.01 -16.78 -12.35
CA LEU A 510 -3.23 -16.91 -11.55
C LEU A 510 -4.32 -15.94 -12.03
N PHE A 511 -3.93 -14.70 -12.34
CA PHE A 511 -4.80 -13.68 -12.90
C PHE A 511 -5.39 -14.11 -14.25
N SER A 512 -4.55 -14.52 -15.20
CA SER A 512 -5.00 -14.97 -16.54
C SER A 512 -5.96 -16.16 -16.49
N ARG A 513 -5.81 -17.04 -15.47
CA ARG A 513 -6.69 -18.19 -15.22
C ARG A 513 -7.96 -17.85 -14.43
N GLY A 514 -8.14 -16.59 -14.03
CA GLY A 514 -9.29 -16.11 -13.26
C GLY A 514 -9.32 -16.59 -11.80
N GLN A 515 -8.17 -16.94 -11.23
CA GLN A 515 -8.01 -17.39 -9.83
C GLN A 515 -7.71 -16.21 -8.89
N VAL A 516 -8.36 -15.07 -9.14
CA VAL A 516 -8.04 -13.81 -8.47
C VAL A 516 -8.37 -13.85 -6.97
N LEU A 517 -9.49 -14.47 -6.59
CA LEU A 517 -9.89 -14.51 -5.17
C LEU A 517 -8.97 -15.41 -4.35
N GLU A 518 -8.55 -16.53 -4.91
CA GLU A 518 -7.57 -17.43 -4.30
C GLU A 518 -6.20 -16.77 -4.18
N MET A 519 -5.78 -16.05 -5.22
CA MET A 519 -4.54 -15.26 -5.20
C MET A 519 -4.58 -14.18 -4.11
N VAL A 520 -5.67 -13.41 -4.01
CA VAL A 520 -5.83 -12.40 -2.95
C VAL A 520 -5.72 -13.02 -1.57
N TRP A 521 -6.37 -14.16 -1.33
CA TRP A 521 -6.32 -14.83 -0.03
C TRP A 521 -4.89 -15.22 0.35
N ILE A 522 -4.13 -15.78 -0.59
CA ILE A 522 -2.71 -16.13 -0.40
C ILE A 522 -1.89 -14.88 -0.07
N ILE A 523 -2.06 -13.80 -0.84
CA ILE A 523 -1.31 -12.56 -0.64
C ILE A 523 -1.60 -11.96 0.74
N ALA A 524 -2.87 -11.87 1.13
CA ALA A 524 -3.26 -11.36 2.44
C ALA A 524 -2.68 -12.20 3.58
N HIS A 525 -2.69 -13.53 3.44
CA HIS A 525 -2.14 -14.42 4.45
C HIS A 525 -0.61 -14.39 4.52
N ALA A 526 0.07 -14.28 3.37
CA ALA A 526 1.52 -14.10 3.30
C ALA A 526 1.96 -12.76 3.92
N ASN A 527 1.20 -11.69 3.66
CA ASN A 527 1.42 -10.37 4.27
C ASN A 527 1.23 -10.44 5.80
N PHE A 528 0.18 -11.10 6.29
CA PHE A 528 0.00 -11.33 7.72
C PHE A 528 1.15 -12.13 8.35
N HIS A 529 1.65 -13.16 7.65
CA HIS A 529 2.83 -13.91 8.07
C HIS A 529 4.07 -13.01 8.16
N ALA A 530 4.29 -12.15 7.15
CA ALA A 530 5.38 -11.18 7.12
C ALA A 530 5.38 -10.23 8.32
N TRP A 531 4.19 -9.86 8.82
CA TRP A 531 4.04 -9.02 10.01
C TRP A 531 4.23 -9.77 11.33
N GLN A 532 3.55 -10.92 11.55
CA GLN A 532 3.43 -11.51 12.90
C GLN A 532 3.95 -12.95 13.04
N VAL A 533 4.26 -13.66 11.96
CA VAL A 533 4.68 -15.07 12.02
C VAL A 533 6.18 -15.21 11.81
N ASN A 534 6.65 -14.70 10.68
CA ASN A 534 8.03 -14.87 10.24
C ASN A 534 8.86 -13.58 10.27
N TYR A 535 8.22 -12.45 10.60
CA TYR A 535 8.86 -11.14 10.84
C TYR A 535 9.73 -10.64 9.68
N LEU A 536 9.36 -10.97 8.44
CA LEU A 536 10.05 -10.47 7.26
C LEU A 536 9.97 -8.94 7.12
N PHE A 537 8.84 -8.33 7.50
CA PHE A 537 8.73 -6.87 7.51
C PHE A 537 9.63 -6.23 8.57
N GLU A 538 9.69 -6.81 9.77
CA GLU A 538 10.59 -6.34 10.83
C GLU A 538 12.05 -6.45 10.40
N ALA A 539 12.41 -7.55 9.74
CA ALA A 539 13.74 -7.73 9.19
C ALA A 539 14.06 -6.68 8.13
N ALA A 540 13.12 -6.40 7.21
CA ALA A 540 13.29 -5.37 6.20
C ALA A 540 13.42 -3.97 6.82
N MET A 541 12.66 -3.69 7.90
CA MET A 541 12.74 -2.45 8.67
C MET A 541 14.15 -2.24 9.22
N PHE A 542 14.71 -3.21 9.94
CA PHE A 542 16.08 -3.08 10.44
C PHE A 542 17.11 -3.04 9.31
N GLY A 543 16.92 -3.81 8.24
CA GLY A 543 17.80 -3.80 7.09
C GLY A 543 17.86 -2.45 6.38
N SER A 544 16.76 -1.69 6.40
CA SER A 544 16.71 -0.33 5.85
C SER A 544 17.69 0.64 6.52
N ILE A 545 18.01 0.43 7.81
CA ILE A 545 18.96 1.25 8.58
C ILE A 545 20.38 1.13 8.01
N LEU A 546 20.68 0.00 7.36
CA LEU A 546 21.96 -0.26 6.71
C LEU A 546 22.11 0.42 5.34
N ASP A 547 21.20 1.34 4.97
CA ASP A 547 21.32 2.19 3.78
C ASP A 547 22.73 2.80 3.66
N GLY A 548 23.30 2.67 2.45
CA GLY A 548 24.63 3.17 2.10
C GLY A 548 24.73 4.69 1.94
N GLY A 549 23.65 5.45 2.18
CA GLY A 549 23.65 6.91 2.26
C GLY A 549 23.49 7.63 0.92
N LYS A 550 23.22 6.94 -0.20
CA LYS A 550 23.12 7.60 -1.52
C LYS A 550 21.92 8.55 -1.63
N LEU A 551 20.89 8.34 -0.81
CA LEU A 551 19.69 9.18 -0.71
C LEU A 551 19.80 10.26 0.37
N ALA A 552 20.92 10.35 1.10
CA ALA A 552 21.07 11.34 2.17
C ALA A 552 20.90 12.77 1.62
N GLY A 553 19.95 13.51 2.21
CA GLY A 553 19.58 14.87 1.80
C GLY A 553 19.03 15.01 0.38
N LYS A 554 18.48 13.94 -0.17
CA LYS A 554 17.82 13.93 -1.48
C LYS A 554 16.37 13.49 -1.35
N LEU A 555 15.58 13.85 -2.36
CA LEU A 555 14.24 13.31 -2.54
C LEU A 555 14.34 11.89 -3.10
N ASP A 556 13.49 10.99 -2.61
CA ASP A 556 13.47 9.60 -3.03
C ASP A 556 12.60 9.39 -4.29
N ARG A 557 12.92 10.15 -5.34
CA ARG A 557 12.17 10.16 -6.61
C ARG A 557 13.04 10.57 -7.79
N GLN A 558 12.52 10.40 -9.00
CA GLN A 558 13.10 11.05 -10.18
C GLN A 558 12.81 12.55 -10.15
N GLU A 559 13.84 13.37 -10.36
CA GLU A 559 13.73 14.82 -10.46
C GLU A 559 13.76 15.26 -11.93
N GLU A 560 13.24 16.46 -12.21
CA GLU A 560 13.37 17.10 -13.52
C GLU A 560 14.87 17.27 -13.86
N SER A 561 15.25 16.91 -15.08
CA SER A 561 16.62 17.15 -15.56
C SER A 561 16.90 18.64 -15.57
N GLN A 562 17.87 19.08 -14.76
CA GLN A 562 18.42 20.43 -14.84
C GLN A 562 19.37 20.48 -16.04
N ASP A 563 18.83 20.67 -17.24
CA ASP A 563 19.62 21.02 -18.43
C ASP A 563 19.95 22.53 -18.45
#